data_AF-A0A2K6EXV9-F1
#
_entry.id   AF-A0A2K6EXV9-F1
#
_cell.length_a   1.000
_cell.length_b   1.000
_cell.length_c   1.000
_cell.angle_alpha   90.00
_cell.angle_beta   90.00
_cell.angle_gamma   90.00
#
_symmetry.space_group_name_H-M   'P 1'
#
loop_
_entity.id
_entity.type
_entity.pdbx_description
1 polymer ?
#
loop_
_entity_poly.entity_id
_entity_poly.type
_entity_poly.pdbx_seq_one_letter_code
_entity_poly.pdbx_strand_id
1 'polypeptide(L)'
;MPLARDLLHPSLEEEKKKHKKKRLVQSPNSYFMDVKCPGCYKITTVFSHAQTVVLCVGCSTVLLHMYLELLYPLYELTTLSLYNDILCLFL
;
A
#
# COMPACT_ATOMS: atom_id res chain seq x y z
N MET A 1 24.16 -26.97 -14.98
CA MET A 1 24.21 -25.49 -15.15
C MET A 1 23.88 -25.20 -16.59
N PRO A 2 22.93 -24.30 -16.92
CA PRO A 2 22.72 -23.93 -18.32
C PRO A 2 24.02 -23.28 -18.84
N LEU A 3 24.51 -23.76 -19.98
CA LEU A 3 25.82 -23.40 -20.53
C LEU A 3 25.89 -21.95 -21.04
N ALA A 4 24.74 -21.33 -21.33
CA ALA A 4 24.65 -19.92 -21.70
C ALA A 4 23.33 -19.34 -21.16
N ARG A 5 23.40 -18.17 -20.53
CA ARG A 5 22.24 -17.33 -20.18
C ARG A 5 22.37 -16.01 -20.92
N ASP A 6 21.29 -15.54 -21.52
CA ASP A 6 21.25 -14.20 -22.09
C ASP A 6 21.23 -13.18 -20.94
N LEU A 7 22.25 -12.34 -20.88
CA LEU A 7 22.40 -11.30 -19.86
C LEU A 7 21.82 -9.95 -20.29
N LEU A 8 21.67 -9.74 -21.60
CA LEU A 8 21.25 -8.47 -22.17
C LEU A 8 19.74 -8.37 -22.29
N HIS A 9 19.07 -9.50 -22.53
CA HIS A 9 17.61 -9.56 -22.70
C HIS A 9 16.96 -10.59 -21.76
N PRO A 10 17.05 -10.41 -20.42
CA PRO A 10 16.37 -11.28 -19.49
C PRO A 10 14.85 -11.19 -19.65
N SER A 11 14.14 -12.26 -19.29
CA SER A 11 12.68 -12.24 -19.32
C SER A 11 12.12 -11.33 -18.22
N LEU A 12 10.97 -10.71 -18.48
CA LEU A 12 10.31 -9.80 -17.55
C LEU A 12 9.99 -10.48 -16.20
N GLU A 13 9.62 -11.76 -16.22
CA GLU A 13 9.33 -12.54 -15.02
C GLU A 13 10.58 -12.77 -14.16
N GLU A 14 11.72 -13.05 -14.79
CA GLU A 14 12.99 -13.21 -14.09
C GLU A 14 13.47 -11.90 -13.48
N GLU A 15 13.30 -10.77 -14.18
CA GLU A 15 13.65 -9.46 -13.63
C GLU A 15 12.77 -9.04 -12.44
N LYS A 16 11.47 -9.36 -12.48
CA LYS A 16 10.55 -9.08 -11.37
C LYS A 16 10.92 -9.85 -10.10
N LYS A 17 11.39 -11.09 -10.23
CA LYS A 17 11.84 -11.95 -9.11
C LYS A 17 13.17 -11.46 -8.49
N LYS A 18 14.00 -10.73 -9.24
CA LYS A 18 15.26 -10.18 -8.73
C LYS A 18 15.02 -9.05 -7.72
N HIS A 19 15.90 -8.96 -6.73
CA HIS A 19 15.95 -7.80 -5.84
C HIS A 19 16.16 -6.50 -6.65
N LYS A 20 15.52 -5.39 -6.24
CA LYS A 20 15.51 -4.10 -6.96
C LYS A 20 16.90 -3.57 -7.38
N LYS A 21 17.94 -3.82 -6.58
CA LYS A 21 19.34 -3.44 -6.88
C LYS A 21 20.10 -4.40 -7.81
N LYS A 22 19.57 -5.61 -8.04
CA LYS A 22 20.19 -6.70 -8.82
C LYS A 22 19.53 -6.92 -10.19
N ARG A 23 18.59 -6.06 -10.59
CA ARG A 23 18.01 -6.02 -11.94
C ARG A 23 19.05 -5.51 -12.95
N LEU A 24 18.81 -5.72 -14.24
CA LEU A 24 19.70 -5.21 -15.29
C LEU A 24 19.85 -3.69 -15.18
N VAL A 25 18.72 -3.00 -14.99
CA VAL A 25 18.66 -1.59 -14.60
C VAL A 25 17.90 -1.49 -13.28
N GLN A 26 18.47 -0.77 -12.31
CA GLN A 26 17.86 -0.64 -10.99
C GLN A 26 16.60 0.22 -11.06
N SER A 27 15.52 -0.25 -10.44
CA SER A 27 14.25 0.48 -10.35
C SER A 27 13.60 0.25 -8.99
N PRO A 28 12.94 1.26 -8.40
CA PRO A 28 12.22 1.09 -7.15
C PRO A 28 11.02 0.15 -7.32
N ASN A 29 10.61 -0.50 -6.23
CA ASN A 29 9.33 -1.25 -6.19
C ASN A 29 8.18 -0.37 -5.69
N SER A 30 8.48 0.80 -5.16
CA SER A 30 7.51 1.74 -4.62
C SER A 30 6.85 2.55 -5.73
N TYR A 31 5.64 3.01 -5.49
CA TYR A 31 4.84 3.78 -6.42
C TYR A 31 4.01 4.84 -5.68
N PHE A 32 3.45 5.78 -6.43
CA PHE A 32 2.43 6.70 -5.94
C PHE A 32 1.04 6.17 -6.33
N MET A 33 0.07 6.34 -5.45
CA MET A 33 -1.31 5.89 -5.63
C MET A 33 -2.29 7.01 -5.28
N ASP A 34 -3.42 7.04 -5.97
CA ASP A 34 -4.49 7.99 -5.69
C ASP A 34 -5.53 7.36 -4.76
N VAL A 35 -5.61 7.88 -3.53
CA VAL A 35 -6.57 7.42 -2.52
C VAL A 35 -7.74 8.38 -2.46
N LYS A 36 -8.95 7.85 -2.63
CA LYS A 36 -10.19 8.61 -2.46
C LYS A 36 -10.63 8.54 -1.01
N CYS A 37 -10.76 9.68 -0.34
CA CYS A 37 -11.24 9.75 1.03
C CYS A 37 -12.73 9.38 1.11
N PRO A 38 -13.18 8.51 2.04
CA PRO A 38 -14.59 8.16 2.17
C PRO A 38 -15.45 9.32 2.72
N GLY A 39 -14.87 10.25 3.49
CA GLY A 39 -15.61 11.35 4.11
C GLY A 39 -15.84 12.56 3.18
N CYS A 40 -14.77 13.02 2.52
CA CYS A 40 -14.85 14.24 1.69
C CYS A 40 -14.71 13.98 0.18
N TYR A 41 -14.57 12.72 -0.25
CA TYR A 41 -14.44 12.27 -1.64
C TYR A 41 -13.30 12.91 -2.46
N LYS A 42 -12.43 13.71 -1.83
CA LYS A 42 -11.22 14.24 -2.44
C LYS A 42 -10.20 13.12 -2.66
N ILE A 43 -9.51 13.20 -3.78
CA ILE A 43 -8.42 12.30 -4.15
C ILE A 43 -7.12 12.91 -3.65
N THR A 44 -6.31 12.13 -2.97
CA THR A 44 -4.97 12.52 -2.51
C THR A 44 -3.95 11.50 -3.01
N THR A 45 -2.85 11.99 -3.61
CA THR A 45 -1.72 11.17 -4.03
C THR A 45 -0.90 10.74 -2.81
N VAL A 46 -0.69 9.45 -2.63
CA VAL A 46 0.05 8.88 -1.49
C VAL A 46 1.17 7.98 -1.98
N PHE A 47 2.30 7.98 -1.27
CA PHE A 47 3.41 7.07 -1.54
C PHE A 47 3.17 5.69 -0.90
N SER A 48 3.42 4.62 -1.65
CA SER A 48 3.12 3.23 -1.22
C SER A 48 3.90 2.75 0.01
N HIS A 49 5.04 3.38 0.32
CA HIS A 49 5.86 3.07 1.50
C HIS A 49 6.04 4.32 2.38
N ALA A 50 4.96 5.09 2.56
CA ALA A 50 4.97 6.27 3.42
C ALA A 50 5.36 5.89 4.86
N GLN A 51 6.33 6.60 5.42
CA GLN A 51 6.76 6.44 6.82
C GLN A 51 5.90 7.25 7.79
N THR A 52 5.33 8.35 7.30
CA THR A 52 4.48 9.25 8.08
C THR A 52 3.01 8.91 7.92
N VAL A 53 2.20 9.27 8.92
CA VAL A 53 0.73 9.21 8.81
C VAL A 53 0.28 10.16 7.70
N VAL A 54 -0.59 9.67 6.82
CA VAL A 54 -1.12 10.46 5.71
C VAL A 54 -2.54 10.88 6.05
N LEU A 55 -2.76 12.18 6.15
CA LEU A 55 -4.03 12.80 6.49
C LEU A 55 -4.69 13.37 5.24
N CYS A 56 -6.01 13.27 5.16
CA CYS A 56 -6.77 13.97 4.16
C CYS A 56 -6.81 15.48 4.47
N VAL A 57 -6.48 16.32 3.49
CA VAL A 57 -6.47 17.79 3.65
C VAL A 57 -7.86 18.38 3.92
N GLY A 58 -8.93 17.71 3.46
CA GLY A 58 -10.30 18.24 3.56
C GLY A 58 -11.02 17.97 4.87
N CYS A 59 -10.80 16.78 5.47
CA CYS A 59 -11.55 16.32 6.64
C CYS A 59 -10.65 15.80 7.77
N SER A 60 -9.32 15.97 7.63
CA SER A 60 -8.31 15.53 8.61
C SER A 60 -8.35 14.05 8.98
N THR A 61 -9.07 13.23 8.20
CA THR A 61 -9.16 11.77 8.39
C THR A 61 -7.85 11.11 8.01
N VAL A 62 -7.42 10.12 8.78
CA VAL A 62 -6.26 9.27 8.46
C VAL A 62 -6.60 8.40 7.26
N LEU A 63 -5.80 8.49 6.20
CA LEU A 63 -5.96 7.71 4.97
C LEU A 63 -5.07 6.46 4.96
N LEU A 64 -3.82 6.61 5.41
CA LEU A 64 -2.83 5.55 5.47
C LEU A 64 -1.97 5.70 6.72
N HIS A 65 -1.60 4.57 7.32
CA HIS A 65 -0.80 4.51 8.53
C HIS A 65 0.31 3.46 8.40
N MET A 66 1.55 3.83 8.73
CA MET A 66 2.72 2.95 8.60
C MET A 66 2.71 1.78 9.60
N TYR A 67 2.11 1.93 10.79
CA TYR A 67 2.02 0.84 11.79
C TYR A 67 0.75 -0.01 11.67
N LEU A 68 -0.15 0.28 10.72
CA LEU A 68 -1.39 -0.50 10.63
C LEU A 68 -1.10 -1.96 10.29
N GLU A 69 -0.06 -2.32 9.52
CA GLU A 69 0.26 -3.75 9.31
C GLU A 69 0.60 -4.52 10.60
N LEU A 70 1.13 -3.86 11.64
CA LEU A 70 1.46 -4.51 12.93
C LEU A 70 0.33 -4.42 13.96
N LEU A 71 -0.62 -3.49 13.77
CA LEU A 71 -1.77 -3.28 14.66
C LEU A 71 -3.09 -3.78 14.08
N TYR A 72 -3.14 -4.19 12.80
CA TYR A 72 -4.32 -4.79 12.17
C TYR A 72 -4.93 -5.96 12.98
N PRO A 73 -4.15 -6.88 13.59
CA PRO A 73 -4.75 -7.92 14.45
C PRO A 73 -5.27 -7.40 15.81
N LEU A 74 -4.95 -6.15 16.22
CA LEU A 74 -5.40 -5.54 17.48
C LEU A 74 -6.47 -4.45 17.29
N TYR A 75 -6.54 -3.82 16.11
CA TYR A 75 -7.54 -2.80 15.78
C TYR A 75 -8.93 -3.42 15.58
N GLU A 76 -9.00 -4.63 15.04
CA GLU A 76 -10.27 -5.35 14.83
C GLU A 76 -11.02 -5.63 16.15
N LEU A 77 -10.32 -5.81 17.28
CA LEU A 77 -10.97 -5.99 18.59
C LEU A 77 -11.49 -4.68 19.22
N THR A 78 -10.95 -3.52 18.84
CA THR A 78 -11.35 -2.22 19.44
C THR A 78 -12.31 -1.43 18.57
N THR A 79 -12.44 -1.75 17.28
CA THR A 79 -13.49 -1.20 16.43
C THR A 79 -14.77 -2.04 16.39
N LEU A 80 -14.75 -3.33 16.72
CA LEU A 80 -15.98 -4.12 16.78
C LEU A 80 -16.95 -3.67 17.89
N SER A 81 -16.50 -2.94 18.92
CA SER A 81 -17.42 -2.36 19.92
C SER A 81 -18.05 -1.03 19.51
N LEU A 82 -17.51 -0.36 18.48
CA LEU A 82 -18.06 0.90 17.93
C LEU A 82 -18.71 0.72 16.54
N TYR A 83 -18.42 -0.38 15.85
CA TYR A 83 -19.07 -0.72 14.56
C TYR A 83 -20.36 -1.53 14.73
N ASN A 84 -20.60 -2.13 15.91
CA ASN A 84 -21.84 -2.87 16.18
C ASN A 84 -23.07 -1.99 16.42
N ASP A 85 -22.93 -0.66 16.53
CA ASP A 85 -24.07 0.26 16.62
C ASP A 85 -24.48 0.89 15.27
N ILE A 86 -23.66 0.78 14.22
CA ILE A 86 -23.94 1.41 12.91
C ILE A 86 -24.36 0.38 11.83
N LEU A 87 -24.22 -0.93 12.09
CA LEU A 87 -24.73 -1.98 11.22
C LEU A 87 -26.28 -2.14 11.25
N CYS A 88 -27.01 -1.27 11.97
CA CYS A 88 -28.46 -1.34 12.11
C CYS A 88 -29.28 -0.40 11.20
N LEU A 89 -28.67 0.39 10.31
CA LEU A 89 -29.41 1.40 9.53
C LEU A 89 -29.40 1.26 8.01
N PHE A 90 -28.74 0.25 7.46
CA PHE A 90 -28.92 -0.12 6.05
C PHE A 90 -28.87 -1.63 5.89
N LEU A 91 -30.07 -2.22 5.99
CA LEU A 91 -30.48 -3.36 5.14
C LEU A 91 -30.07 -3.12 3.68
#